data_AF-A0A380C4M6-F1
#
_entry.id   AF-A0A380C4M6-F1
#
_cell.length_a   1.000
_cell.length_b   1.000
_cell.length_c   1.000
_cell.angle_alpha   90.00
_cell.angle_beta   90.00
_cell.angle_gamma   90.00
#
_symmetry.space_group_name_H-M   'P 1'
#
loop_
_entity.id
_entity.type
_entity.pdbx_description
1 polymer ?
#
loop_
_entity_poly.entity_id
_entity_poly.type
_entity_poly.pdbx_seq_one_letter_code
_entity_poly.pdbx_strand_id
1 'polypeptide(L)'
;MKNDMRVTMPLWQMGAIFLLIIITIVTGLATKVTNITSTGFEFEMTFENYVAGIFLIAMFAFVIFLTLFIINIRKHNKRFPDKKIKAFTLKPQEYIEDDELFEEMTKRATKKVYSYYAWTLPLLVGFSLVGFLGRTVILVGILLIAMGQYWIYYSTMRKMLKSAEEEV
;
A
#
# COMPACT_ATOMS: atom_id res chain seq x y z
N MET A 1 24.18 1.93 1.35
CA MET A 1 22.71 2.13 1.31
C MET A 1 21.90 1.06 0.56
N LYS A 2 22.47 0.22 -0.32
CA LYS A 2 21.72 -0.81 -1.08
C LYS A 2 20.83 -1.76 -0.24
N ASN A 3 21.13 -1.92 1.05
CA ASN A 3 20.40 -2.80 1.98
C ASN A 3 19.56 -2.05 3.03
N ASP A 4 19.34 -0.74 2.88
CA ASP A 4 18.46 0.01 3.79
C ASP A 4 16.99 -0.29 3.45
N MET A 5 16.27 -0.87 4.40
CA MET A 5 14.88 -1.23 4.21
C MET A 5 14.00 0.01 3.98
N ARG A 6 14.34 1.18 4.52
CA ARG A 6 13.54 2.41 4.38
C ARG A 6 13.37 2.84 2.93
N VAL A 7 14.39 2.61 2.10
CA VAL A 7 14.35 2.90 0.65
C VAL A 7 13.47 1.90 -0.12
N THR A 8 13.44 0.64 0.33
CA THR A 8 12.64 -0.42 -0.30
C THR A 8 11.25 -0.58 0.31
N MET A 9 10.95 0.13 1.40
CA MET A 9 9.69 0.06 2.13
C MET A 9 8.46 0.33 1.25
N PRO A 10 8.46 1.32 0.34
CA PRO A 10 7.38 1.50 -0.61
C PRO A 10 7.09 0.26 -1.48
N LEU A 11 8.11 -0.53 -1.84
CA LEU A 11 7.93 -1.77 -2.61
C LEU A 11 7.18 -2.83 -1.78
N TRP A 12 7.50 -2.94 -0.49
CA TRP A 12 6.78 -3.83 0.42
C TRP A 12 5.33 -3.40 0.59
N GLN A 13 5.05 -2.09 0.67
CA GLN A 13 3.68 -1.59 0.73
C GLN A 13 2.89 -1.90 -0.56
N MET A 14 3.51 -1.73 -1.74
CA MET A 14 2.89 -2.12 -3.01
C MET A 14 2.62 -3.63 -3.07
N GLY A 15 3.54 -4.47 -2.61
CA GLY A 15 3.35 -5.92 -2.54
C GLY A 15 2.18 -6.31 -1.64
N ALA A 16 2.05 -5.68 -0.46
CA ALA A 16 0.91 -5.88 0.42
C ALA A 16 -0.40 -5.46 -0.24
N ILE A 17 -0.43 -4.28 -0.87
CA ILE A 17 -1.62 -3.76 -1.55
C ILE A 17 -2.04 -4.68 -2.70
N PHE A 18 -1.09 -5.21 -3.48
CA PHE A 18 -1.40 -6.14 -4.56
C PHE A 18 -2.16 -7.38 -4.06
N LEU A 19 -1.71 -7.98 -2.96
CA LEU A 19 -2.40 -9.11 -2.34
C LEU A 19 -3.79 -8.70 -1.81
N LEU A 20 -3.91 -7.50 -1.22
CA LEU A 20 -5.19 -6.97 -0.76
C LEU A 20 -6.17 -6.72 -1.92
N ILE A 21 -5.69 -6.31 -3.10
CA ILE A 21 -6.54 -6.15 -4.30
C ILE A 21 -7.12 -7.52 -4.69
N ILE A 22 -6.31 -8.58 -4.73
CA ILE A 22 -6.79 -9.94 -5.04
C ILE A 22 -7.85 -10.36 -4.02
N ILE A 23 -7.57 -10.21 -2.73
CA ILE A 23 -8.51 -10.55 -1.65
C ILE A 23 -9.81 -9.74 -1.78
N THR A 24 -9.72 -8.45 -2.08
CA THR A 24 -10.88 -7.56 -2.26
C THR A 24 -11.75 -7.96 -3.45
N ILE A 25 -11.13 -8.32 -4.58
CA ILE A 25 -11.88 -8.79 -5.76
C ILE A 25 -12.60 -10.08 -5.44
N VAL A 26 -11.89 -11.05 -4.87
CA VAL A 26 -12.44 -12.39 -4.56
C VAL A 26 -13.57 -12.31 -3.54
N THR A 27 -13.40 -11.53 -2.48
CA THR A 27 -14.45 -11.31 -1.48
C THR A 27 -15.62 -10.54 -2.08
N GLY A 28 -15.37 -9.51 -2.90
CA GLY A 28 -16.40 -8.75 -3.57
C GLY A 28 -17.26 -9.56 -4.55
N LEU A 29 -16.71 -10.63 -5.14
CA LEU A 29 -17.45 -11.59 -5.96
C LEU A 29 -18.27 -12.57 -5.11
N ALA A 30 -17.81 -12.90 -3.90
CA ALA A 30 -18.43 -13.87 -3.01
C ALA A 30 -19.50 -13.26 -2.08
N THR A 31 -19.45 -11.95 -1.82
CA THR A 31 -20.37 -11.28 -0.90
C THR A 31 -21.66 -10.86 -1.59
N LYS A 32 -22.80 -11.24 -1.02
CA LYS A 32 -24.10 -10.60 -1.27
C LYS A 32 -24.58 -9.94 0.01
N VAL A 33 -24.88 -8.64 -0.07
CA VAL A 33 -25.51 -7.93 1.05
C VAL A 33 -27.00 -8.25 0.99
N THR A 34 -27.49 -8.99 1.98
CA THR A 34 -28.85 -9.57 1.95
C THR A 34 -29.86 -8.69 2.67
N ASN A 35 -29.51 -8.06 3.80
CA ASN A 35 -30.38 -7.11 4.50
C ASN A 35 -29.61 -6.10 5.37
N ILE A 36 -30.07 -4.85 5.36
CA ILE A 36 -29.66 -3.81 6.32
C ILE A 36 -30.91 -3.46 7.14
N THR A 37 -30.97 -3.92 8.39
CA THR A 37 -32.10 -3.65 9.30
C THR A 37 -31.68 -2.67 10.40
N SER A 38 -32.65 -2.12 11.14
CA SER A 38 -32.41 -1.21 12.27
C SER A 38 -31.67 -1.86 13.44
N THR A 39 -31.57 -3.19 13.46
CA THR A 39 -30.99 -3.99 14.55
C THR A 39 -29.66 -4.66 14.20
N GLY A 40 -29.20 -4.60 12.95
CA GLY A 40 -27.94 -5.22 12.57
C GLY A 40 -27.62 -5.17 11.08
N PHE A 41 -26.36 -5.52 10.78
CA PHE A 41 -25.87 -5.67 9.42
C PHE A 41 -25.68 -7.17 9.14
N GLU A 42 -26.45 -7.71 8.20
CA GLU A 42 -26.33 -9.10 7.76
C GLU A 42 -25.68 -9.13 6.37
N PHE A 43 -24.66 -9.98 6.23
CA PHE A 43 -24.04 -10.25 4.94
C PHE A 43 -23.83 -11.75 4.79
N GLU A 44 -24.07 -12.24 3.58
CA GLU A 44 -23.83 -13.62 3.23
C GLU A 44 -22.60 -13.69 2.31
N MET A 45 -21.67 -14.58 2.64
CA MET A 45 -20.53 -14.89 1.77
C MET A 45 -20.69 -16.30 1.23
N THR A 46 -20.99 -16.39 -0.06
CA THR A 46 -21.07 -17.66 -0.78
C THR A 46 -19.91 -17.76 -1.74
N PHE A 47 -19.01 -18.71 -1.51
CA PHE A 47 -17.88 -18.94 -2.39
C PHE A 47 -18.14 -20.12 -3.32
N GLU A 48 -17.96 -19.93 -4.62
CA GLU A 48 -17.79 -21.05 -5.54
C GLU A 48 -16.43 -21.73 -5.29
N ASN A 49 -16.31 -23.03 -5.57
CA ASN A 49 -15.14 -23.83 -5.19
C ASN A 49 -13.80 -23.23 -5.65
N TYR A 50 -13.74 -22.69 -6.88
CA TYR A 50 -12.51 -22.07 -7.39
C TYR A 50 -12.23 -20.72 -6.73
N VAL A 51 -13.26 -19.92 -6.45
CA VAL A 51 -13.15 -18.61 -5.76
C VAL A 51 -12.67 -18.81 -4.32
N ALA A 52 -13.20 -19.82 -3.63
CA ALA A 52 -12.74 -20.23 -2.29
C ALA A 52 -11.26 -20.62 -2.29
N GLY A 53 -10.83 -21.41 -3.28
CA GLY A 53 -9.42 -21.80 -3.43
C GLY A 53 -8.49 -20.60 -3.60
N ILE A 54 -8.83 -19.66 -4.49
CA ILE A 54 -8.05 -18.43 -4.70
C ILE A 54 -8.01 -17.58 -3.43
N PHE A 55 -9.13 -17.45 -2.72
CA PHE A 55 -9.19 -16.72 -1.45
C PHE A 55 -8.21 -17.28 -0.43
N LEU A 56 -8.23 -18.60 -0.22
CA LEU A 56 -7.35 -19.27 0.75
C LEU A 56 -5.87 -19.12 0.37
N ILE A 57 -5.53 -19.27 -0.91
CA ILE A 57 -4.16 -19.08 -1.40
C ILE A 57 -3.72 -17.62 -1.18
N ALA A 58 -4.56 -16.64 -1.52
CA ALA A 58 -4.24 -15.23 -1.34
C ALA A 58 -4.07 -14.87 0.14
N MET A 59 -4.91 -15.41 1.02
CA MET A 59 -4.78 -15.23 2.47
C MET A 59 -3.50 -15.84 3.01
N PHE A 60 -3.17 -17.07 2.59
CA PHE A 60 -1.94 -17.73 3.01
C PHE A 60 -0.70 -16.98 2.51
N ALA A 61 -0.70 -16.54 1.25
CA ALA A 61 0.34 -15.69 0.68
C ALA A 61 0.49 -14.38 1.45
N PHE A 62 -0.61 -13.75 1.87
CA PHE A 62 -0.59 -12.53 2.68
C PHE A 62 0.04 -12.76 4.06
N VAL A 63 -0.28 -13.87 4.73
CA VAL A 63 0.35 -14.23 6.02
C VAL A 63 1.85 -14.48 5.86
N ILE A 64 2.26 -15.20 4.81
CA ILE A 64 3.69 -15.40 4.50
C ILE A 64 4.36 -14.05 4.24
N PHE A 65 3.74 -13.19 3.43
CA PHE A 65 4.27 -11.88 3.09
C PHE A 65 4.49 -11.02 4.34
N LEU A 66 3.48 -10.95 5.24
CA LEU A 66 3.60 -10.22 6.51
C LEU A 66 4.72 -10.80 7.39
N THR A 67 4.84 -12.12 7.43
CA THR A 67 5.90 -12.79 8.19
C THR A 67 7.28 -12.40 7.66
N LEU A 68 7.47 -12.44 6.35
CA LEU A 68 8.72 -12.02 5.69
C LEU A 68 9.01 -10.54 5.93
N PHE A 69 7.99 -9.69 5.85
CA PHE A 69 8.10 -8.26 6.12
C PHE A 69 8.57 -7.99 7.56
N ILE A 70 7.96 -8.63 8.55
CA ILE A 70 8.35 -8.51 9.97
C ILE A 70 9.78 -9.02 10.20
N ILE A 71 10.16 -10.17 9.61
CA ILE A 71 11.52 -10.70 9.69
C ILE A 71 12.51 -9.69 9.10
N ASN A 72 12.17 -9.06 7.98
CA ASN A 72 13.02 -8.08 7.34
C ASN A 72 13.18 -6.81 8.19
N ILE A 73 12.10 -6.31 8.81
CA ILE A 73 12.17 -5.20 9.79
C ILE A 73 13.10 -5.56 10.94
N ARG A 74 12.95 -6.77 11.52
CA ARG A 74 13.81 -7.21 12.62
C ARG A 74 15.28 -7.29 12.20
N LYS A 75 15.57 -7.77 10.99
CA LYS A 75 16.94 -7.80 10.44
C LYS A 75 17.49 -6.39 10.23
N HIS A 76 16.69 -5.47 9.69
CA HIS A 76 17.06 -4.06 9.52
C HIS A 76 17.36 -3.39 10.86
N ASN A 77 16.47 -3.52 11.84
CA ASN A 77 16.61 -2.92 13.17
C ASN A 77 17.82 -3.47 13.96
N LYS A 78 18.25 -4.71 13.69
CA LYS A 78 19.49 -5.26 14.24
C LYS A 78 20.75 -4.70 13.57
N ARG A 79 20.69 -4.43 12.26
CA ARG A 79 21.82 -3.89 11.48
C ARG A 79 21.99 -2.38 11.69
N PHE A 80 20.89 -1.66 11.86
CA PHE A 80 20.85 -0.21 12.02
C PHE A 80 20.14 0.16 13.33
N PRO A 81 20.81 0.00 14.49
CA PRO A 81 20.18 0.23 15.79
C PRO A 81 19.76 1.70 16.02
N ASP A 82 20.43 2.64 15.36
CA ASP A 82 20.13 4.08 15.46
C ASP A 82 18.98 4.50 14.53
N LYS A 83 18.67 3.69 13.52
CA LYS A 83 17.69 3.97 12.46
C LYS A 83 16.59 2.90 12.41
N LYS A 84 16.05 2.58 13.60
CA LYS A 84 15.03 1.55 13.79
C LYS A 84 13.69 1.94 13.17
N ILE A 85 13.13 1.02 12.41
CA ILE A 85 11.75 1.08 11.94
C ILE A 85 10.85 0.69 13.11
N LYS A 86 10.04 1.64 13.58
CA LYS A 86 9.04 1.43 14.64
C LYS A 86 7.67 1.20 13.98
N ALA A 87 6.94 0.20 14.44
CA ALA A 87 5.66 -0.18 13.82
C ALA A 87 4.52 0.83 14.07
N PHE A 88 4.60 1.61 15.17
CA PHE A 88 3.55 2.53 15.58
C PHE A 88 4.09 3.95 15.72
N THR A 89 4.34 4.61 14.59
CA THR A 89 4.71 6.02 14.56
C THR A 89 3.78 6.80 13.68
N LEU A 90 3.47 8.03 14.08
CA LEU A 90 2.70 8.95 13.26
C LEU A 90 3.49 9.38 12.01
N LYS A 91 4.82 9.46 12.14
CA LYS A 91 5.72 9.76 11.03
C LYS A 91 5.88 8.52 10.13
N PRO A 92 5.69 8.66 8.80
CA PRO A 92 6.03 7.63 7.83
C PRO A 92 7.50 7.20 7.97
N GLN A 93 7.71 5.90 7.95
CA GLN A 93 9.05 5.30 8.12
C GLN A 93 9.92 5.47 6.86
N GLU A 94 9.29 5.85 5.75
CA GLU A 94 9.91 6.20 4.48
C GLU A 94 10.61 7.57 4.51
N TYR A 95 10.32 8.42 5.50
CA TYR A 95 10.94 9.74 5.63
C TYR A 95 12.37 9.58 6.13
N ILE A 96 13.32 9.77 5.22
CA ILE A 96 14.75 9.73 5.50
C ILE A 96 15.20 11.18 5.64
N GLU A 97 15.42 11.61 6.87
CA GLU A 97 15.90 12.96 7.22
C GLU A 97 17.27 12.84 7.92
N ASP A 98 18.07 11.88 7.45
CA ASP A 98 19.39 11.61 8.03
C ASP A 98 20.41 12.70 7.65
N ASP A 99 20.15 13.46 6.58
CA ASP A 99 20.98 14.55 6.04
C ASP A 99 20.06 15.52 5.25
N GLU A 100 20.51 16.76 5.05
CA GLU A 100 19.78 17.82 4.35
C GLU A 100 19.38 17.40 2.92
N LEU A 101 20.27 16.71 2.22
CA LEU A 101 20.02 16.21 0.87
C LEU A 101 18.88 15.17 0.86
N PHE A 102 18.82 14.27 1.84
CA PHE A 102 17.74 13.28 1.96
C PHE A 102 16.41 13.91 2.36
N GLU A 103 16.44 14.91 3.23
CA GLU A 103 15.26 15.68 3.58
C GLU A 103 14.66 16.37 2.36
N GLU A 104 15.49 17.01 1.52
CA GLU A 104 15.02 17.67 0.31
C GLU A 104 14.42 16.67 -0.69
N MET A 105 15.07 15.52 -0.89
CA MET A 105 14.54 14.44 -1.74
C MET A 105 13.17 13.95 -1.24
N THR A 106 13.06 13.67 0.05
CA THR A 106 11.81 13.22 0.70
C THR A 106 10.71 14.27 0.53
N LYS A 107 11.03 15.56 0.69
CA LYS A 107 10.10 16.68 0.51
C LYS A 107 9.60 16.77 -0.93
N ARG A 108 10.50 16.66 -1.92
CA ARG A 108 10.14 16.66 -3.35
C ARG A 108 9.26 15.46 -3.71
N ALA A 109 9.59 14.26 -3.21
CA ALA A 109 8.79 13.05 -3.43
C ALA A 109 7.39 13.19 -2.81
N THR A 110 7.31 13.65 -1.56
CA THR A 110 6.04 13.87 -0.86
C THR A 110 5.16 14.91 -1.55
N LYS A 111 5.75 15.99 -2.06
CA LYS A 111 5.03 17.01 -2.84
C LYS A 111 4.35 16.41 -4.08
N LYS A 112 5.01 15.50 -4.80
CA LYS A 112 4.41 14.81 -5.95
C LYS A 112 3.27 13.89 -5.53
N VAL A 113 3.45 13.14 -4.44
CA VAL A 113 2.39 12.26 -3.90
C VAL A 113 1.17 13.08 -3.47
N TYR A 114 1.38 14.22 -2.83
CA TYR A 114 0.31 15.14 -2.46
C TYR A 114 -0.45 15.63 -3.71
N SER A 115 0.26 16.10 -4.74
CA SER A 115 -0.37 16.50 -6.00
C SER A 115 -1.14 15.37 -6.66
N TYR A 116 -0.64 14.13 -6.58
CA TYR A 116 -1.32 12.95 -7.09
C TYR A 116 -2.64 12.70 -6.35
N TYR A 117 -2.64 12.75 -5.02
CA TYR A 117 -3.85 12.57 -4.21
C TYR A 117 -4.89 13.67 -4.42
N ALA A 118 -4.44 14.91 -4.59
CA ALA A 118 -5.30 16.07 -4.82
C ALA A 118 -6.20 15.88 -6.06
N TRP A 119 -5.76 15.12 -7.06
CA TRP A 119 -6.55 14.83 -8.27
C TRP A 119 -7.24 13.47 -8.22
N THR A 120 -6.54 12.42 -7.79
CA THR A 120 -7.06 11.05 -7.90
C THR A 120 -8.23 10.76 -6.97
N LEU A 121 -8.25 11.29 -5.75
CA LEU A 121 -9.36 11.09 -4.83
C LEU A 121 -10.65 11.78 -5.30
N PRO A 122 -10.65 13.08 -5.69
CA PRO A 122 -11.83 13.70 -6.26
C PRO A 122 -12.33 13.01 -7.52
N LEU A 123 -11.42 12.54 -8.39
CA LEU A 123 -11.80 11.77 -9.58
C LEU A 123 -12.50 10.47 -9.19
N LEU A 124 -11.96 9.70 -8.25
CA LEU A 124 -12.58 8.45 -7.79
C LEU A 124 -13.99 8.71 -7.21
N VAL A 125 -14.13 9.76 -6.39
CA VAL A 125 -15.43 10.16 -5.84
C VAL A 125 -16.38 10.57 -6.97
N GLY A 126 -15.92 11.40 -7.91
CA GLY A 126 -16.69 11.81 -9.08
C GLY A 126 -17.21 10.61 -9.87
N PHE A 127 -16.35 9.65 -10.22
CA PHE A 127 -16.77 8.43 -10.91
C PHE A 127 -17.72 7.56 -10.09
N SER A 128 -17.56 7.50 -8.76
CA SER A 128 -18.46 6.74 -7.90
C SER A 128 -19.87 7.35 -7.84
N LEU A 129 -20.00 8.67 -7.86
CA LEU A 129 -21.28 9.38 -7.76
C LEU A 129 -22.14 9.25 -9.02
N VAL A 130 -21.53 9.06 -10.19
CA VAL A 130 -22.29 8.83 -11.43
C VAL A 130 -22.93 7.42 -11.46
N GLY A 131 -22.71 6.60 -10.42
CA GLY A 131 -23.35 5.29 -10.26
C GLY A 131 -22.75 4.19 -11.14
N PHE A 132 -21.66 4.47 -11.86
CA PHE A 132 -21.00 3.51 -12.74
C PHE A 132 -20.15 2.47 -11.99
N LEU A 133 -19.81 2.70 -10.72
CA LEU A 133 -18.88 1.85 -9.98
C LEU A 133 -19.58 1.10 -8.85
N GLY A 134 -19.53 -0.24 -8.90
CA GLY A 134 -19.91 -1.09 -7.77
C GLY A 134 -18.94 -0.94 -6.59
N ARG A 135 -19.38 -1.29 -5.38
CA ARG A 135 -18.58 -1.21 -4.13
C ARG A 135 -17.17 -1.81 -4.27
N THR A 136 -17.08 -3.01 -4.84
CA THR A 136 -15.80 -3.70 -5.05
C THR A 136 -14.85 -2.89 -5.93
N VAL A 137 -15.37 -2.28 -7.01
CA VAL A 137 -14.58 -1.46 -7.92
C VAL A 137 -14.06 -0.20 -7.23
N ILE A 138 -14.87 0.42 -6.37
CA ILE A 138 -14.45 1.57 -5.55
C ILE A 138 -13.30 1.17 -4.62
N LEU A 139 -13.44 0.05 -3.88
CA LEU A 139 -12.40 -0.42 -2.97
C LEU A 139 -11.08 -0.75 -3.71
N VAL A 140 -11.17 -1.43 -4.86
CA VAL A 140 -10.01 -1.69 -5.71
C VAL A 140 -9.41 -0.37 -6.22
N GLY A 141 -10.23 0.60 -6.60
CA GLY A 141 -9.79 1.94 -6.99
C GLY A 141 -8.99 2.65 -5.89
N ILE A 142 -9.48 2.62 -4.64
CA ILE A 142 -8.76 3.17 -3.49
C ILE A 142 -7.41 2.47 -3.32
N LEU A 143 -7.38 1.15 -3.41
CA LEU A 143 -6.14 0.37 -3.29
C LEU A 143 -5.16 0.68 -4.43
N LEU A 144 -5.64 0.85 -5.66
CA LEU A 144 -4.80 1.25 -6.79
C LEU A 144 -4.23 2.65 -6.62
N ILE A 145 -5.03 3.60 -6.12
CA ILE A 145 -4.54 4.94 -5.77
C ILE A 145 -3.48 4.84 -4.67
N ALA A 146 -3.74 4.05 -3.63
CA ALA A 146 -2.79 3.79 -2.56
C ALA A 146 -1.51 3.09 -3.07
N MET A 147 -1.58 2.28 -4.12
CA MET A 147 -0.39 1.69 -4.75
C MET A 147 0.37 2.75 -5.56
N GLY A 148 -0.36 3.61 -6.28
CA GLY A 148 0.18 4.70 -7.08
C GLY A 148 1.03 5.68 -6.28
N GLN A 149 0.62 6.05 -5.05
CA GLN A 149 1.44 6.90 -4.18
C GLN A 149 2.82 6.28 -3.89
N TYR A 150 2.88 4.98 -3.60
CA TYR A 150 4.13 4.30 -3.26
C TYR A 150 5.01 4.14 -4.49
N TRP A 151 4.41 3.93 -5.66
CA TRP A 151 5.13 3.93 -6.93
C TRP A 151 5.75 5.30 -7.23
N ILE A 152 4.98 6.38 -7.10
CA ILE A 152 5.46 7.76 -7.34
C ILE A 152 6.58 8.12 -6.37
N TYR A 153 6.40 7.79 -5.09
CA TYR A 153 7.41 8.01 -4.07
C TYR A 153 8.69 7.25 -4.38
N TYR A 154 8.59 5.94 -4.60
CA TYR A 154 9.73 5.07 -4.86
C TYR A 154 10.49 5.48 -6.13
N SER A 155 9.78 5.70 -7.24
CA SER A 155 10.40 6.09 -8.51
C SER A 155 11.10 7.44 -8.41
N THR A 156 10.51 8.40 -7.69
CA THR A 156 11.11 9.72 -7.48
C THR A 156 12.36 9.62 -6.62
N MET A 157 12.29 8.92 -5.48
CA MET A 157 13.45 8.70 -4.61
C MET A 157 14.57 7.96 -5.35
N ARG A 158 14.24 6.88 -6.07
CA ARG A 158 15.22 6.09 -6.84
C ARG A 158 15.93 6.91 -7.90
N LYS A 159 15.19 7.78 -8.61
CA LYS A 159 15.75 8.66 -9.64
C LYS A 159 16.73 9.65 -9.02
N MET A 160 16.36 10.30 -7.92
CA MET A 160 17.22 11.28 -7.24
C MET A 160 18.47 10.65 -6.63
N LEU A 161 18.33 9.46 -6.03
CA LEU A 161 19.47 8.70 -5.50
C LEU A 161 20.49 8.37 -6.58
N LYS A 162 20.03 7.96 -7.77
CA LYS A 162 20.92 7.65 -8.89
C LYS A 162 21.66 8.90 -9.39
N SER A 163 20.97 10.04 -9.48
CA SER A 163 21.61 11.31 -9.87
C SER A 163 22.64 11.78 -8.85
N ALA A 164 22.36 11.64 -7.55
CA ALA A 164 23.32 11.99 -6.50
C ALA A 164 24.56 11.07 -6.50
N GLU A 165 24.43 9.80 -6.88
CA GLU A 165 25.56 8.88 -7.05
C GLU A 165 26.41 9.17 -8.30
N GLU A 166 25.87 9.88 -9.30
CA GLU A 166 26.57 10.23 -10.55
C GLU A 166 27.35 11.56 -10.45
N GLU A 167 27.02 12.41 -9.46
CA GLU A 167 27.66 13.70 -9.20
C GLU A 167 28.86 13.62 -8.23
N VAL A 168 29.15 12.43 -7.68
CA VAL A 168 30.27 12.12 -6.76
C VAL A 168 31.31 11.27 -7.46
#